data_AF-A0AA91DHM8-F1
#
_entry.id   AF-A0AA91DHM8-F1
#
_cell.length_a   1.000
_cell.length_b   1.000
_cell.length_c   1.000
_cell.angle_alpha   90.00
_cell.angle_beta   90.00
_cell.angle_gamma   90.00
#
_symmetry.space_group_name_H-M   'P 1'
#
loop_
_entity.id
_entity.type
_entity.pdbx_description
1 polymer ?
#
loop_
_entity_poly.entity_id
_entity_poly.type
_entity_poly.pdbx_seq_one_letter_code
_entity_poly.pdbx_strand_id
1 'polypeptide(L)'
;MRHLVDRRTPAAQRGFSLFIVLTMLLLSALLALAGARTALLLESVAGNQREHQRAFEAAEAVLLDAERDIRQLAYADSTETYVACAALPKSPCRKAEDGRVFPDRDTGWVTVYMNDGANSCEQGICYFAAPDSVAAASGSEAYRFWSRNPYASEHASYGQFTGAPHAGNPALRNAKYWIEVIDRKNGKYPLYRITAVATGTRSASTAGGTQVELQMAFDPDPVAARMN
;
A
#
# COMPACT_ATOMS: atom_id res chain seq x y z
N MET A 1 79.59 55.40 26.48
CA MET A 1 78.49 54.45 26.26
C MET A 1 77.63 54.95 25.10
N ARG A 2 77.75 54.35 23.90
CA ARG A 2 76.87 54.60 22.75
C ARG A 2 76.01 53.36 22.55
N HIS A 3 74.72 53.47 22.78
CA HIS A 3 73.74 52.44 22.45
C HIS A 3 73.63 52.34 20.92
N LEU A 4 74.11 51.23 20.36
CA LEU A 4 73.84 50.85 18.98
C LEU A 4 72.37 50.43 18.90
N VAL A 5 71.55 51.30 18.32
CA VAL A 5 70.16 50.97 17.97
C VAL A 5 70.20 50.07 16.75
N ASP A 6 69.94 48.78 16.95
CA ASP A 6 69.74 47.81 15.88
C ASP A 6 68.45 48.14 15.13
N ARG A 7 68.58 48.78 13.96
CA ARG A 7 67.47 49.03 13.04
C ARG A 7 67.22 47.76 12.24
N ARG A 8 66.34 46.90 12.75
CA ARG A 8 65.72 45.85 11.93
C ARG A 8 64.98 46.50 10.76
N THR A 9 65.43 46.22 9.55
CA THR A 9 64.71 46.59 8.33
C THR A 9 63.36 45.87 8.33
N PRO A 10 62.23 46.57 8.09
CA PRO A 10 60.94 45.92 7.99
C PRO A 10 60.95 45.00 6.76
N ALA A 11 60.74 43.71 6.98
CA ALA A 11 60.54 42.75 5.89
C ALA A 11 59.33 43.21 5.07
N ALA A 12 59.52 43.41 3.76
CA ALA A 12 58.45 43.79 2.84
C ALA A 12 57.36 42.70 2.86
N GLN A 13 56.28 42.98 3.58
CA GLN A 13 55.12 42.10 3.73
C GLN A 13 54.40 42.05 2.37
N ARG A 14 54.74 41.04 1.56
CA ARG A 14 54.12 40.83 0.25
C ARG A 14 52.66 40.42 0.45
N GLY A 15 51.74 41.12 -0.24
CA GLY A 15 50.28 41.03 -0.13
C GLY A 15 49.64 39.69 -0.54
N PHE A 16 50.08 38.59 0.07
CA PHE A 16 49.56 37.24 -0.16
C PHE A 16 48.41 36.86 0.79
N SER A 17 48.24 37.59 1.89
CA SER A 17 47.18 37.33 2.89
C SER A 17 45.77 37.44 2.30
N LEU A 18 45.50 38.46 1.47
CA LEU A 18 44.20 38.64 0.82
C LEU A 18 43.86 37.47 -0.12
N PHE A 19 44.86 36.95 -0.85
CA PHE A 19 44.68 35.82 -1.75
C PHE A 19 44.31 34.55 -0.98
N ILE A 20 44.99 34.27 0.15
CA ILE A 20 44.65 33.14 1.01
C ILE A 20 43.22 33.27 1.57
N VAL A 21 42.83 34.46 2.03
CA VAL A 21 41.47 34.66 2.56
C VAL A 21 40.43 34.44 1.47
N LEU A 22 40.64 34.98 0.26
CA LEU A 22 39.71 34.81 -0.85
C LEU A 22 39.59 33.33 -1.27
N THR A 23 40.69 32.58 -1.32
CA THR A 23 40.64 31.15 -1.64
C THR A 23 39.91 30.35 -0.55
N MET A 24 40.14 30.65 0.73
CA MET A 24 39.41 30.01 1.83
C MET A 24 37.91 30.32 1.80
N LEU A 25 37.52 31.56 1.49
CA LEU A 25 36.13 31.94 1.31
C LEU A 25 35.50 31.22 0.12
N LEU A 26 36.21 31.13 -1.01
CA LEU A 26 35.75 30.41 -2.18
C LEU A 26 35.53 28.92 -1.89
N LEU A 27 36.49 28.27 -1.23
CA LEU A 27 36.37 26.86 -0.83
C LEU A 27 35.19 26.66 0.13
N SER A 28 35.02 27.57 1.09
CA SER A 28 33.90 27.54 2.04
C SER A 28 32.54 27.70 1.34
N ALA A 29 32.44 28.60 0.36
CA ALA A 29 31.24 28.78 -0.45
C ALA A 29 30.92 27.53 -1.29
N LEU A 30 31.93 26.90 -1.88
CA LEU A 30 31.75 25.65 -2.63
C LEU A 30 31.27 24.50 -1.73
N LEU A 31 31.82 24.36 -0.52
CA LEU A 31 31.36 23.39 0.47
C LEU A 31 29.92 23.65 0.90
N ALA A 32 29.55 24.91 1.14
CA ALA A 32 28.19 25.29 1.48
C ALA A 32 27.19 24.96 0.36
N LEU A 33 27.54 25.25 -0.90
CA LEU A 33 26.73 24.92 -2.07
C LEU A 33 26.59 23.40 -2.26
N ALA A 34 27.67 22.65 -2.07
CA ALA A 34 27.65 21.19 -2.12
C ALA A 34 26.71 20.62 -1.04
N GLY A 35 26.84 21.09 0.20
CA GLY A 35 25.97 20.69 1.32
C GLY A 35 24.50 21.01 1.07
N ALA A 36 24.19 22.19 0.54
CA ALA A 36 22.82 22.59 0.21
C ALA A 36 22.20 21.67 -0.87
N ARG A 37 22.96 21.32 -1.91
CA ARG A 37 22.48 20.36 -2.94
C ARG A 37 22.22 18.98 -2.35
N THR A 38 23.11 18.48 -1.49
CA THR A 38 22.92 17.20 -0.80
C THR A 38 21.69 17.20 0.10
N ALA A 39 21.45 18.29 0.84
CA ALA A 39 20.25 18.41 1.69
C ALA A 39 18.95 18.32 0.87
N LEU A 40 18.88 18.98 -0.28
CA LEU A 40 17.71 18.91 -1.18
C LEU A 40 17.47 17.48 -1.71
N LEU A 41 18.54 16.75 -2.04
CA LEU A 41 18.43 15.36 -2.47
C LEU A 41 17.95 14.44 -1.33
N LEU A 42 18.45 14.65 -0.12
CA LEU A 42 18.03 13.88 1.05
C LEU A 42 16.57 14.15 1.41
N GLU A 43 16.10 15.39 1.25
CA GLU A 43 14.70 15.73 1.45
C GLU A 43 13.78 15.02 0.46
N SER A 44 14.16 14.95 -0.83
CA SER A 44 13.35 14.26 -1.85
C SER A 44 13.29 12.75 -1.59
N VAL A 45 14.41 12.12 -1.23
CA VAL A 45 14.48 10.69 -0.87
C VAL A 45 13.65 10.42 0.38
N ALA A 46 13.81 11.22 1.43
CA ALA A 46 13.01 11.10 2.66
C ALA A 46 11.52 11.29 2.39
N GLY A 47 11.16 12.22 1.51
CA GLY A 47 9.78 12.43 1.06
C GLY A 47 9.21 11.21 0.35
N ASN A 48 9.96 10.59 -0.57
CA ASN A 48 9.51 9.39 -1.28
C ASN A 48 9.37 8.18 -0.34
N GLN A 49 10.30 8.00 0.58
CA GLN A 49 10.23 6.94 1.59
C GLN A 49 9.00 7.08 2.49
N ARG A 50 8.68 8.31 2.93
CA ARG A 50 7.48 8.58 3.73
C ARG A 50 6.18 8.28 2.97
N GLU A 51 6.10 8.63 1.69
CA GLU A 51 4.93 8.32 0.88
C GLU A 51 4.79 6.81 0.62
N HIS A 52 5.91 6.11 0.38
CA HIS A 52 5.91 4.66 0.24
C HIS A 52 5.43 3.96 1.51
N GLN A 53 5.96 4.37 2.67
CA GLN A 53 5.54 3.82 3.96
C GLN A 53 4.05 4.03 4.23
N ARG A 54 3.52 5.23 3.95
CA ARG A 54 2.07 5.51 4.08
C ARG A 54 1.21 4.66 3.15
N ALA A 55 1.64 4.50 1.90
CA ALA A 55 0.92 3.66 0.93
C ALA A 55 0.99 2.19 1.33
N PHE A 56 2.12 1.73 1.88
CA PHE A 56 2.29 0.37 2.37
C PHE A 56 1.37 0.09 3.56
N GLU A 57 1.37 0.94 4.59
CA GLU A 57 0.48 0.83 5.75
C GLU A 57 -1.00 0.85 5.33
N ALA A 58 -1.36 1.67 4.34
CA ALA A 58 -2.71 1.71 3.79
C ALA A 58 -3.06 0.41 3.05
N ALA A 59 -2.13 -0.13 2.25
CA ALA A 59 -2.35 -1.41 1.57
C ALA A 59 -2.50 -2.57 2.56
N GLU A 60 -1.74 -2.61 3.65
CA GLU A 60 -1.90 -3.60 4.72
C GLU A 60 -3.25 -3.47 5.42
N ALA A 61 -3.68 -2.24 5.73
CA ALA A 61 -4.98 -2.00 6.32
C ALA A 61 -6.12 -2.47 5.41
N VAL A 62 -5.97 -2.31 4.09
CA VAL A 62 -6.93 -2.77 3.07
C VAL A 62 -6.93 -4.29 2.91
N LEU A 63 -5.77 -4.96 3.00
CA LEU A 63 -5.72 -6.42 3.06
C LEU A 63 -6.52 -6.95 4.26
N LEU A 64 -6.29 -6.39 5.44
CA LEU A 64 -7.02 -6.76 6.65
C LEU A 64 -8.52 -6.44 6.55
N ASP A 65 -8.86 -5.36 5.85
CA ASP A 65 -10.25 -5.00 5.58
C ASP A 65 -10.94 -6.04 4.69
N ALA A 66 -10.28 -6.46 3.61
CA ALA A 66 -10.75 -7.52 2.73
C ALA A 66 -10.89 -8.87 3.46
N GLU A 67 -9.98 -9.23 4.37
CA GLU A 67 -10.15 -10.41 5.22
C GLU A 67 -11.40 -10.32 6.11
N ARG A 68 -11.68 -9.15 6.67
CA ARG A 68 -12.87 -8.92 7.51
C ARG A 68 -14.15 -8.98 6.70
N ASP A 69 -14.12 -8.48 5.46
CA ASP A 69 -15.19 -8.64 4.48
C ASP A 69 -15.47 -10.13 4.21
N ILE A 70 -14.43 -10.93 3.93
CA ILE A 70 -14.57 -12.40 3.76
C ILE A 70 -15.16 -13.05 5.01
N ARG A 71 -14.75 -12.62 6.20
CA ARG A 71 -15.22 -13.15 7.50
C ARG A 71 -16.59 -12.61 7.93
N GLN A 72 -17.19 -11.71 7.16
CA GLN A 72 -18.43 -11.03 7.53
C GLN A 72 -18.30 -10.36 8.92
N LEU A 73 -17.27 -9.52 9.06
CA LEU A 73 -17.04 -8.65 10.21
C LEU A 73 -17.16 -7.18 9.81
N ALA A 74 -17.88 -6.40 10.62
CA ALA A 74 -18.01 -4.96 10.45
C ALA A 74 -17.61 -4.22 11.72
N TYR A 75 -17.12 -3.00 11.53
CA TYR A 75 -16.77 -2.07 12.58
C TYR A 75 -18.04 -1.54 13.24
N ALA A 76 -18.13 -1.71 14.56
CA ALA A 76 -19.20 -1.18 15.38
C ALA A 76 -18.74 0.13 16.03
N ASP A 77 -19.23 1.27 15.53
CA ASP A 77 -18.91 2.60 16.08
C ASP A 77 -19.18 2.70 17.59
N SER A 78 -20.19 1.99 18.10
CA SER A 78 -20.55 2.00 19.52
C SER A 78 -19.50 1.38 20.45
N THR A 79 -18.75 0.39 19.96
CA THR A 79 -17.76 -0.35 20.75
C THR A 79 -16.33 -0.17 20.24
N GLU A 80 -16.16 0.55 19.13
CA GLU A 80 -14.89 0.74 18.42
C GLU A 80 -14.19 -0.58 18.07
N THR A 81 -14.97 -1.65 17.85
CA THR A 81 -14.46 -3.01 17.59
C THR A 81 -15.14 -3.64 16.38
N TYR A 82 -14.51 -4.68 15.83
CA TYR A 82 -15.13 -5.50 14.79
C TYR A 82 -16.03 -6.57 15.42
N VAL A 83 -17.27 -6.65 14.95
CA VAL A 83 -18.28 -7.63 15.36
C VAL A 83 -18.84 -8.33 14.13
N ALA A 84 -19.49 -9.48 14.32
CA ALA A 84 -20.18 -10.16 13.24
C ALA A 84 -21.25 -9.25 12.62
N CYS A 85 -21.34 -9.22 11.29
CA CYS A 85 -22.33 -8.40 10.57
C CYS A 85 -23.77 -8.62 11.06
N ALA A 86 -24.10 -9.87 11.41
CA ALA A 86 -25.42 -10.25 11.91
C ALA A 86 -25.75 -9.67 13.30
N ALA A 87 -24.75 -9.23 14.06
CA ALA A 87 -24.94 -8.59 15.36
C ALA A 87 -25.29 -7.09 15.24
N LEU A 88 -25.11 -6.48 14.05
CA LEU A 88 -25.40 -5.07 13.83
C LEU A 88 -26.85 -4.87 13.36
N PRO A 89 -27.61 -3.92 13.94
CA PRO A 89 -28.95 -3.58 13.47
C PRO A 89 -28.97 -3.10 12.01
N LYS A 90 -27.92 -2.38 11.61
CA LYS A 90 -27.65 -1.96 10.24
C LYS A 90 -26.17 -2.22 9.95
N SER A 91 -25.90 -3.22 9.13
CA SER A 91 -24.53 -3.60 8.77
C SER A 91 -24.14 -3.02 7.40
N PRO A 92 -22.92 -2.48 7.24
CA PRO A 92 -22.35 -2.11 5.93
C PRO A 92 -21.90 -3.34 5.13
N CYS A 93 -21.87 -4.51 5.76
CA CYS A 93 -21.52 -5.74 5.07
C CYS A 93 -22.43 -5.91 3.87
N ARG A 94 -21.80 -6.37 2.80
CA ARG A 94 -22.54 -6.90 1.68
C ARG A 94 -23.52 -7.94 2.25
N LYS A 95 -24.80 -7.81 1.89
CA LYS A 95 -25.86 -8.77 2.24
C LYS A 95 -26.19 -9.56 0.99
N ALA A 96 -26.27 -10.89 1.10
CA ALA A 96 -26.93 -11.67 0.09
C ALA A 96 -28.45 -11.44 0.20
N GLU A 97 -29.01 -10.53 -0.60
CA GLU A 97 -30.45 -10.58 -0.89
C GLU A 97 -30.76 -11.70 -1.92
N ASP A 98 -29.74 -12.12 -2.65
CA ASP A 98 -29.78 -12.92 -3.87
C ASP A 98 -28.66 -13.99 -3.94
N GLY A 99 -28.00 -14.29 -2.81
CA GLY A 99 -27.02 -15.38 -2.69
C GLY A 99 -25.61 -15.09 -3.22
N ARG A 100 -25.31 -13.84 -3.62
CA ARG A 100 -24.07 -13.43 -4.33
C ARG A 100 -23.04 -12.69 -3.47
N VAL A 101 -23.00 -12.92 -2.16
CA VAL A 101 -22.17 -12.16 -1.21
C VAL A 101 -21.36 -12.98 -0.17
N PHE A 102 -20.14 -13.45 -0.48
CA PHE A 102 -19.18 -14.18 0.40
C PHE A 102 -19.68 -15.32 1.32
N PRO A 103 -18.96 -16.44 1.48
CA PRO A 103 -19.45 -17.59 2.23
C PRO A 103 -19.92 -17.39 3.65
N ASP A 104 -21.25 -17.30 3.80
CA ASP A 104 -21.96 -17.96 4.87
C ASP A 104 -21.61 -19.47 4.89
N ARG A 105 -21.25 -19.92 6.08
CA ARG A 105 -20.86 -21.30 6.38
C ARG A 105 -21.95 -22.32 6.04
N ASP A 106 -23.20 -21.89 5.94
CA ASP A 106 -24.37 -22.77 5.95
C ASP A 106 -25.12 -22.82 4.60
N THR A 107 -24.89 -21.90 3.65
CA THR A 107 -25.69 -21.78 2.41
C THR A 107 -25.01 -22.22 1.10
N GLY A 108 -23.73 -22.61 1.11
CA GLY A 108 -23.06 -23.18 -0.06
C GLY A 108 -22.81 -22.17 -1.19
N TRP A 109 -21.61 -21.63 -1.23
CA TRP A 109 -21.34 -20.30 -1.80
C TRP A 109 -20.66 -20.23 -3.14
N VAL A 110 -20.28 -21.40 -3.58
CA VAL A 110 -19.45 -21.55 -4.75
C VAL A 110 -20.35 -21.76 -5.97
N THR A 111 -21.60 -22.20 -5.81
CA THR A 111 -22.50 -22.50 -6.92
C THR A 111 -22.91 -21.28 -7.75
N VAL A 112 -23.16 -20.10 -7.16
CA VAL A 112 -23.65 -18.95 -7.96
C VAL A 112 -22.56 -18.37 -8.87
N TYR A 113 -21.32 -18.26 -8.38
CA TYR A 113 -20.20 -17.79 -9.22
C TYR A 113 -19.65 -18.88 -10.15
N MET A 114 -19.75 -20.16 -9.76
CA MET A 114 -19.28 -21.27 -10.58
C MET A 114 -20.21 -21.70 -11.70
N ASN A 115 -21.53 -21.61 -11.49
CA ASN A 115 -22.50 -22.17 -12.42
C ASN A 115 -22.65 -21.34 -13.71
N ASP A 116 -22.10 -20.12 -13.76
CA ASP A 116 -22.16 -19.26 -14.94
C ASP A 116 -21.05 -19.54 -15.98
N GLY A 117 -20.05 -20.37 -15.65
CA GLY A 117 -19.04 -20.85 -16.61
C GLY A 117 -18.13 -19.76 -17.22
N ALA A 118 -18.26 -18.50 -16.80
CA ALA A 118 -17.52 -17.35 -17.34
C ALA A 118 -16.76 -16.59 -16.24
N ASN A 119 -15.68 -15.94 -16.64
CA ASN A 119 -14.93 -15.03 -15.78
C ASN A 119 -15.85 -13.86 -15.37
N SER A 120 -15.85 -13.53 -14.08
CA SER A 120 -16.69 -12.45 -13.54
C SER A 120 -15.92 -11.69 -12.46
N CYS A 121 -16.17 -10.38 -12.40
CA CYS A 121 -15.81 -9.56 -11.25
C CYS A 121 -16.94 -8.59 -10.97
N GLU A 122 -17.36 -8.48 -9.72
CA GLU A 122 -18.39 -7.53 -9.29
C GLU A 122 -18.08 -7.11 -7.84
N GLN A 123 -18.07 -5.80 -7.60
CA GLN A 123 -17.87 -5.23 -6.24
C GLN A 123 -16.66 -5.83 -5.48
N GLY A 124 -15.55 -6.01 -6.19
CA GLY A 124 -14.30 -6.55 -5.64
C GLY A 124 -14.28 -8.08 -5.50
N ILE A 125 -15.34 -8.83 -5.82
CA ILE A 125 -15.30 -10.29 -5.86
C ILE A 125 -15.03 -10.73 -7.29
N CYS A 126 -14.04 -11.58 -7.50
CA CYS A 126 -13.68 -12.09 -8.80
C CYS A 126 -13.66 -13.62 -8.83
N TYR A 127 -14.11 -14.19 -9.94
CA TYR A 127 -14.04 -15.62 -10.22
C TYR A 127 -13.53 -15.83 -11.64
N PHE A 128 -12.58 -16.75 -11.79
CA PHE A 128 -11.99 -17.10 -13.07
C PHE A 128 -12.07 -18.61 -13.26
N ALA A 129 -12.80 -19.04 -14.29
CA ALA A 129 -13.11 -20.45 -14.51
C ALA A 129 -11.97 -21.22 -15.20
N ALA A 130 -11.06 -20.52 -15.88
CA ALA A 130 -10.04 -21.16 -16.70
C ALA A 130 -8.96 -21.84 -15.82
N PRO A 131 -8.53 -23.09 -16.12
CA PRO A 131 -7.57 -23.82 -15.29
C PRO A 131 -6.20 -23.14 -15.12
N ASP A 132 -5.80 -22.32 -16.07
CA ASP A 132 -4.58 -21.51 -16.08
C ASP A 132 -4.74 -20.18 -15.31
N SER A 133 -5.96 -19.83 -14.90
CA SER A 133 -6.22 -18.65 -14.07
C SER A 133 -5.47 -18.79 -12.74
N VAL A 134 -5.48 -19.98 -12.12
CA VAL A 134 -4.75 -20.24 -10.88
C VAL A 134 -3.24 -20.43 -11.08
N ALA A 135 -2.74 -20.44 -12.32
CA ALA A 135 -1.31 -20.60 -12.58
C ALA A 135 -0.55 -19.40 -11.99
N ALA A 136 0.51 -19.69 -11.24
CA ALA A 136 1.42 -18.69 -10.66
C ALA A 136 2.24 -17.90 -11.70
N ALA A 137 1.86 -17.96 -12.99
CA ALA A 137 2.48 -17.17 -14.03
C ALA A 137 1.96 -15.74 -13.92
N SER A 138 2.87 -14.77 -13.79
CA SER A 138 2.55 -13.34 -13.71
C SER A 138 1.72 -12.78 -14.87
N GLY A 139 1.55 -13.55 -15.95
CA GLY A 139 0.71 -13.21 -17.09
C GLY A 139 -0.74 -13.69 -17.03
N SER A 140 -1.10 -14.57 -16.06
CA SER A 140 -2.45 -15.12 -15.96
C SER A 140 -3.47 -14.03 -15.64
N GLU A 141 -4.70 -14.22 -16.10
CA GLU A 141 -5.80 -13.27 -15.86
C GLU A 141 -6.00 -13.04 -14.37
N ALA A 142 -5.94 -14.13 -13.59
CA ALA A 142 -6.17 -14.09 -12.16
C ALA A 142 -5.05 -13.44 -11.36
N TYR A 143 -3.84 -13.28 -11.90
CA TYR A 143 -2.79 -12.49 -11.24
C TYR A 143 -2.91 -10.98 -11.51
N ARG A 144 -3.49 -10.60 -12.66
CA ARG A 144 -3.44 -9.22 -13.19
C ARG A 144 -4.80 -8.56 -13.40
N PHE A 145 -5.90 -9.18 -13.02
CA PHE A 145 -7.24 -8.66 -13.28
C PHE A 145 -7.46 -7.25 -12.71
N TRP A 146 -6.92 -6.93 -11.52
CA TRP A 146 -6.95 -5.60 -10.92
C TRP A 146 -6.32 -4.50 -11.81
N SER A 147 -5.45 -4.88 -12.75
CA SER A 147 -4.76 -3.99 -13.70
C SER A 147 -5.38 -3.96 -15.10
N ARG A 148 -6.29 -4.89 -15.41
CA ARG A 148 -6.92 -5.04 -16.74
C ARG A 148 -8.35 -4.51 -16.72
N ASN A 149 -8.71 -3.74 -17.75
CA ASN A 149 -10.11 -3.35 -18.00
C ASN A 149 -10.86 -4.57 -18.60
N PRO A 150 -12.08 -4.93 -18.12
CA PRO A 150 -12.98 -4.19 -17.21
C PRO A 150 -12.82 -4.46 -15.70
N TYR A 151 -12.10 -5.48 -15.27
CA TYR A 151 -12.07 -5.88 -13.85
C TYR A 151 -11.42 -4.84 -12.91
N ALA A 152 -10.55 -3.97 -13.43
CA ALA A 152 -9.97 -2.87 -12.68
C ALA A 152 -11.01 -1.87 -12.12
N SER A 153 -12.18 -1.70 -12.79
CA SER A 153 -13.27 -0.87 -12.25
C SER A 153 -14.11 -1.61 -11.21
N GLU A 154 -14.11 -2.94 -11.22
CA GLU A 154 -14.91 -3.81 -10.35
C GLU A 154 -14.26 -4.03 -8.98
N HIS A 155 -13.64 -3.01 -8.40
CA HIS A 155 -13.01 -3.08 -7.09
C HIS A 155 -14.01 -2.82 -5.96
N ALA A 156 -13.67 -3.29 -4.77
CA ALA A 156 -14.22 -2.75 -3.53
C ALA A 156 -13.29 -1.65 -3.00
N SER A 157 -13.87 -0.63 -2.37
CA SER A 157 -13.11 0.42 -1.69
C SER A 157 -12.89 0.08 -0.22
N TYR A 158 -11.81 0.56 0.38
CA TYR A 158 -11.57 0.42 1.82
C TYR A 158 -12.80 0.85 2.64
N GLY A 159 -13.23 -0.02 3.56
CA GLY A 159 -14.36 0.22 4.45
C GLY A 159 -15.73 0.05 3.80
N GLN A 160 -15.82 -0.20 2.48
CA GLN A 160 -17.10 -0.29 1.77
C GLN A 160 -18.02 -1.36 2.36
N PHE A 161 -17.45 -2.52 2.72
CA PHE A 161 -18.20 -3.68 3.21
C PHE A 161 -17.91 -4.04 4.67
N THR A 162 -17.15 -3.21 5.37
CA THR A 162 -16.79 -3.43 6.78
C THR A 162 -17.08 -2.20 7.64
N GLY A 163 -17.30 -1.03 7.06
CA GLY A 163 -17.39 0.23 7.80
C GLY A 163 -16.06 0.67 8.44
N ALA A 164 -14.93 0.14 7.99
CA ALA A 164 -13.63 0.44 8.58
C ALA A 164 -13.32 1.97 8.58
N PRO A 165 -12.90 2.53 9.72
CA PRO A 165 -12.60 3.95 9.80
C PRO A 165 -11.26 4.27 9.14
N HIS A 166 -11.19 5.39 8.40
CA HIS A 166 -9.93 5.83 7.77
C HIS A 166 -8.84 6.29 8.75
N ALA A 167 -9.17 6.48 10.04
CA ALA A 167 -8.24 6.88 11.11
C ALA A 167 -7.27 8.03 10.75
N GLY A 168 -7.71 8.96 9.89
CA GLY A 168 -6.89 10.09 9.42
C GLY A 168 -5.81 9.76 8.39
N ASN A 169 -5.70 8.50 7.91
CA ASN A 169 -4.76 8.15 6.84
C ASN A 169 -5.34 8.51 5.46
N PRO A 170 -4.82 9.53 4.77
CA PRO A 170 -5.33 9.95 3.47
C PRO A 170 -5.13 8.92 2.35
N ALA A 171 -4.15 8.03 2.47
CA ALA A 171 -3.90 6.98 1.46
C ALA A 171 -5.05 5.95 1.39
N LEU A 172 -5.87 5.83 2.44
CA LEU A 172 -7.03 4.94 2.49
C LEU A 172 -8.22 5.43 1.65
N ARG A 173 -8.27 6.72 1.28
CA ARG A 173 -9.44 7.29 0.57
C ARG A 173 -9.67 6.69 -0.82
N ASN A 174 -8.59 6.34 -1.49
CA ASN A 174 -8.60 5.76 -2.84
C ASN A 174 -8.05 4.34 -2.84
N ALA A 175 -7.94 3.72 -1.66
CA ALA A 175 -7.41 2.38 -1.55
C ALA A 175 -8.50 1.35 -1.86
N LYS A 176 -8.08 0.29 -2.54
CA LYS A 176 -8.97 -0.63 -3.26
C LYS A 176 -8.55 -2.05 -2.97
N TYR A 177 -9.51 -2.96 -2.97
CA TYR A 177 -9.21 -4.37 -2.94
C TYR A 177 -10.06 -5.16 -3.91
N TRP A 178 -9.53 -6.33 -4.22
CA TRP A 178 -10.21 -7.39 -4.92
C TRP A 178 -9.93 -8.72 -4.23
N ILE A 179 -10.88 -9.63 -4.33
CA ILE A 179 -10.87 -10.94 -3.71
C ILE A 179 -11.25 -11.94 -4.79
N GLU A 180 -10.27 -12.68 -5.24
CA GLU A 180 -10.46 -13.79 -6.15
C GLU A 180 -10.84 -15.05 -5.38
N VAL A 181 -11.87 -15.74 -5.86
CA VAL A 181 -12.34 -17.02 -5.34
C VAL A 181 -11.70 -18.14 -6.15
N ILE A 182 -10.88 -18.95 -5.48
CA ILE A 182 -10.19 -20.10 -6.06
C ILE A 182 -10.83 -21.38 -5.54
N ASP A 183 -11.39 -22.16 -6.46
CA ASP A 183 -11.98 -23.45 -6.12
C ASP A 183 -10.96 -24.48 -5.67
N ARG A 184 -11.36 -25.29 -4.69
CA ARG A 184 -10.60 -26.45 -4.24
C ARG A 184 -11.50 -27.68 -4.36
N LYS A 185 -11.18 -28.56 -5.32
CA LYS A 185 -11.90 -29.82 -5.58
C LYS A 185 -12.18 -30.67 -4.33
N ASN A 186 -11.37 -30.57 -3.28
CA ASN A 186 -11.49 -31.34 -2.03
C ASN A 186 -11.53 -30.45 -0.76
N GLY A 187 -11.76 -29.14 -0.90
CA GLY A 187 -11.82 -28.21 0.23
C GLY A 187 -13.26 -27.94 0.67
N LYS A 188 -13.51 -27.87 1.98
CA LYS A 188 -14.83 -27.43 2.50
C LYS A 188 -15.12 -25.98 2.13
N TYR A 189 -14.07 -25.16 2.00
CA TYR A 189 -14.14 -23.75 1.63
C TYR A 189 -13.19 -23.46 0.45
N PRO A 190 -13.51 -22.48 -0.41
CA PRO A 190 -12.57 -22.02 -1.42
C PRO A 190 -11.34 -21.37 -0.76
N LEU A 191 -10.26 -21.27 -1.53
CA LEU A 191 -9.12 -20.42 -1.19
C LEU A 191 -9.38 -19.02 -1.76
N TYR A 192 -8.95 -17.97 -1.07
CA TYR A 192 -9.03 -16.62 -1.59
C TYR A 192 -7.65 -16.10 -1.96
N ARG A 193 -7.57 -15.33 -3.04
CA ARG A 193 -6.45 -14.43 -3.27
C ARG A 193 -6.94 -13.00 -3.13
N ILE A 194 -6.39 -12.28 -2.17
CA ILE A 194 -6.70 -10.88 -1.92
C ILE A 194 -5.62 -10.05 -2.59
N THR A 195 -6.03 -9.08 -3.40
CA THR A 195 -5.16 -8.02 -3.93
C THR A 195 -5.60 -6.69 -3.36
N ALA A 196 -4.73 -6.01 -2.63
CA ALA A 196 -4.94 -4.66 -2.12
C ALA A 196 -4.03 -3.67 -2.84
N VAL A 197 -4.58 -2.52 -3.20
CA VAL A 197 -3.85 -1.43 -3.84
C VAL A 197 -4.11 -0.14 -3.09
N ALA A 198 -3.04 0.54 -2.70
CA ALA A 198 -3.10 1.88 -2.12
C ALA A 198 -2.14 2.81 -2.85
N THR A 199 -2.48 4.09 -2.86
CA THR A 199 -1.65 5.14 -3.47
C THR A 199 -1.28 6.18 -2.44
N GLY A 200 -0.04 6.69 -2.55
CA GLY A 200 0.42 7.82 -1.77
C GLY A 200 -0.41 9.08 -2.05
N THR A 201 -0.24 10.08 -1.19
CA THR A 201 -1.02 11.32 -1.23
C THR A 201 -0.59 12.29 -2.31
N ARG A 202 0.63 12.13 -2.83
CA ARG A 202 1.12 12.93 -3.94
C ARG A 202 0.34 12.53 -5.19
N SER A 203 -0.52 13.44 -5.67
CA SER A 203 -1.31 13.29 -6.91
C SER A 203 -0.41 12.75 -8.03
N ALA A 204 -0.96 11.87 -8.86
CA ALA A 204 -0.31 11.41 -10.08
C ALA A 204 -0.08 12.61 -11.02
N SER A 205 1.02 13.33 -10.81
CA SER A 205 1.61 14.16 -11.85
C SER A 205 2.30 13.24 -12.84
N THR A 206 2.79 13.80 -13.94
CA THR A 206 3.52 13.11 -15.02
C THR A 206 4.68 12.21 -14.57
N ALA A 207 5.11 12.27 -13.30
CA ALA A 207 6.14 11.42 -12.69
C ALA A 207 5.61 10.11 -12.07
N GLY A 208 4.30 9.87 -12.07
CA GLY A 208 3.67 8.70 -11.43
C GLY A 208 3.54 8.89 -9.91
N GLY A 209 2.38 8.52 -9.36
CA GLY A 209 2.18 8.47 -7.91
C GLY A 209 2.82 7.21 -7.31
N THR A 210 3.20 7.26 -6.03
CA THR A 210 3.61 6.06 -5.30
C THR A 210 2.41 5.11 -5.21
N GLN A 211 2.51 3.94 -5.80
CA GLN A 211 1.50 2.89 -5.71
C GLN A 211 2.12 1.68 -5.02
N VAL A 212 1.39 1.13 -4.05
CA VAL A 212 1.74 -0.14 -3.41
C VAL A 212 0.62 -1.12 -3.71
N GLU A 213 1.03 -2.30 -4.16
CA GLU A 213 0.17 -3.45 -4.38
C GLU A 213 0.65 -4.57 -3.46
N LEU A 214 -0.26 -5.13 -2.67
CA LEU A 214 -0.01 -6.31 -1.87
C LEU A 214 -0.96 -7.41 -2.30
N GLN A 215 -0.44 -8.62 -2.42
CA GLN A 215 -1.24 -9.80 -2.72
C GLN A 215 -0.99 -10.88 -1.67
N MET A 216 -2.05 -11.54 -1.22
CA MET A 216 -1.95 -12.66 -0.29
C MET A 216 -2.97 -13.75 -0.61
N ALA A 217 -2.64 -14.98 -0.25
CA ALA A 217 -3.60 -16.07 -0.19
C ALA A 217 -4.21 -16.14 1.22
N PHE A 218 -5.53 -16.22 1.29
CA PHE A 218 -6.29 -16.34 2.53
C PHE A 218 -7.09 -17.65 2.52
N ASP A 219 -6.83 -18.49 3.52
CA ASP A 219 -7.57 -19.74 3.74
C ASP A 219 -8.44 -19.60 4.99
N PRO A 220 -9.79 -19.63 4.86
CA PRO A 220 -10.68 -19.54 6.01
C PRO A 220 -10.68 -20.81 6.90
N ASP A 221 -10.15 -21.93 6.42
CA ASP A 221 -10.03 -23.19 7.16
C ASP A 221 -8.55 -23.61 7.23
N PRO A 222 -7.75 -22.97 8.10
CA PRO A 222 -6.36 -23.36 8.26
C PRO A 222 -6.32 -24.80 8.75
N VAL A 223 -5.55 -25.64 8.05
CA VAL A 223 -5.31 -27.09 8.28
C VAL A 223 -4.98 -27.46 9.76
N ALA A 224 -4.75 -26.48 10.62
CA ALA A 224 -4.47 -26.61 12.05
C ALA A 224 -5.62 -27.14 12.94
N ALA A 225 -6.85 -27.30 12.45
CA ALA A 225 -7.96 -27.87 13.24
C ALA A 225 -8.08 -29.41 13.19
N ARG A 226 -7.15 -30.12 12.50
CA ARG A 226 -7.15 -31.60 12.39
C ARG A 226 -6.02 -32.30 13.16
N MET A 227 -5.52 -31.68 14.22
CA MET A 227 -4.72 -32.36 15.25
C MET A 227 -5.61 -32.55 16.48
N ASN A 228 -6.50 -33.54 16.41
CA ASN A 228 -7.07 -34.29 17.53
C ASN A 228 -7.58 -35.62 17.00
#